data_AF-A0A0M3J7M2-F1
#
_entry.id   AF-A0A0M3J7M2-F1
#
_cell.length_a   1.000
_cell.length_b   1.000
_cell.length_c   1.000
_cell.angle_alpha   90.00
_cell.angle_beta   90.00
_cell.angle_gamma   90.00
#
_symmetry.space_group_name_H-M   'P 1'
#
loop_
_entity.id
_entity.type
_entity.pdbx_description
1 polymer ?
#
loop_
_entity_poly.entity_id
_entity_poly.type
_entity_poly.pdbx_seq_one_letter_code
_entity_poly.pdbx_strand_id
1 'polypeptide(L)'
;MPNSNSLSSITSHLPLFIAYRSGRGRIHHYAINESKVYERKGAELTPVTSYQVDYGDPSAPRFFTIESLIHYYTVYVHLRRTKHGECVADIFPRLRPFKRNYHKHSAHVN
;
A
#
# COMPACT_ATOMS: atom_id res chain seq x y z
N MET A 1 27.05 -8.11 13.12
CA MET A 1 26.01 -9.01 12.59
C MET A 1 24.88 -9.04 13.61
N PRO A 2 23.59 -9.01 13.23
CA PRO A 2 22.54 -9.12 14.22
C PRO A 2 22.47 -10.58 14.72
N ASN A 3 22.53 -10.75 16.03
CA ASN A 3 22.36 -12.04 16.71
C ASN A 3 20.88 -12.42 16.64
N SER A 4 20.57 -13.54 15.98
CA SER A 4 19.22 -14.06 15.82
C SER A 4 18.72 -14.67 17.14
N ASN A 5 18.19 -13.83 18.02
CA ASN A 5 17.52 -14.28 19.24
C ASN A 5 16.08 -14.66 18.91
N SER A 6 15.83 -15.97 18.85
CA SER A 6 14.52 -16.66 18.91
C SER A 6 13.45 -16.31 17.86
N LEU A 7 13.01 -17.31 17.10
CA LEU A 7 11.83 -17.25 16.22
C LEU A 7 10.54 -16.84 16.96
N SER A 8 10.52 -16.97 18.30
CA SER A 8 9.40 -16.52 19.14
C SER A 8 9.27 -15.00 19.26
N SER A 9 10.28 -14.23 18.83
CA SER A 9 10.18 -12.76 18.74
C SER A 9 9.62 -12.28 17.40
N ILE A 10 9.35 -13.21 16.47
CA ILE A 10 8.68 -12.89 15.21
C ILE A 10 7.21 -12.63 15.54
N THR A 11 6.75 -11.43 15.27
CA THR A 11 5.35 -11.05 15.40
C THR A 11 4.45 -12.07 14.71
N SER A 12 3.40 -12.54 15.39
CA SER A 12 2.43 -13.50 14.84
C SER A 12 1.67 -13.00 13.61
N HIS A 13 1.83 -11.71 13.28
CA HIS A 13 1.31 -11.09 12.07
C HIS A 13 2.43 -10.90 11.06
N LEU A 14 2.36 -11.66 9.96
CA LEU A 14 3.21 -11.48 8.82
C LEU A 14 2.68 -10.29 8.00
N PRO A 15 3.48 -9.23 7.76
CA PRO A 15 3.02 -8.09 6.97
C PRO A 15 2.80 -8.52 5.51
N LEU A 16 1.65 -8.13 4.96
CA LEU A 16 1.29 -8.42 3.57
C LEU A 16 1.72 -7.26 2.67
N PHE A 17 2.16 -7.60 1.45
CA PHE A 17 2.59 -6.64 0.45
C PHE A 17 2.03 -6.98 -0.92
N ILE A 18 1.72 -5.96 -1.72
CA ILE A 18 1.64 -6.11 -3.18
C ILE A 18 3.04 -5.91 -3.75
N ALA A 19 3.54 -6.94 -4.43
CA ALA A 19 4.71 -6.85 -5.27
C ALA A 19 4.29 -6.57 -6.72
N TYR A 20 4.86 -5.52 -7.31
CA TYR A 20 4.47 -5.01 -8.61
C TYR A 20 5.72 -4.78 -9.47
N ARG A 21 5.77 -5.36 -10.67
CA ARG A 21 6.84 -5.09 -11.65
C ARG A 21 6.36 -4.09 -12.70
N SER A 22 7.03 -2.96 -12.76
CA SER A 22 6.77 -1.94 -13.77
C SER A 22 7.16 -2.34 -15.18
N GLY A 23 6.57 -1.64 -16.16
CA GLY A 23 6.95 -1.79 -17.57
C GLY A 23 8.42 -1.47 -17.84
N ARG A 24 9.09 -0.74 -16.93
CA ARG A 24 10.55 -0.49 -16.97
C ARG A 24 11.37 -1.54 -16.23
N GLY A 25 10.75 -2.64 -15.81
CA GLY A 25 11.39 -3.74 -15.10
C GLY A 25 11.66 -3.50 -13.61
N ARG A 26 11.34 -2.32 -13.05
CA ARG A 26 11.50 -2.03 -11.62
C ARG A 26 10.45 -2.75 -10.79
N ILE A 27 10.85 -3.35 -9.69
CA ILE A 27 9.95 -3.99 -8.74
C ILE A 27 9.65 -3.00 -7.61
N HIS A 28 8.37 -2.82 -7.32
CA HIS A 28 7.84 -2.00 -6.24
C HIS A 28 7.11 -2.91 -5.25
N HIS A 29 7.20 -2.55 -3.98
CA HIS A 29 6.48 -3.23 -2.91
C HIS A 29 5.65 -2.18 -2.17
N TYR A 30 4.36 -2.46 -2.03
CA TYR A 30 3.44 -1.60 -1.30
C TYR A 30 2.81 -2.41 -0.17
N ALA A 31 2.88 -1.88 1.05
CA ALA A 31 2.31 -2.56 2.21
C ALA A 31 0.78 -2.63 2.08
N ILE A 32 0.20 -3.70 2.59
CA ILE A 32 -1.25 -3.82 2.77
C ILE A 32 -1.51 -3.55 4.24
N ASN A 33 -2.17 -2.42 4.52
CA ASN A 33 -2.59 -2.06 5.85
C ASN A 33 -3.92 -2.76 6.16
N GLU A 34 -3.90 -3.61 7.18
CA GLU A 34 -5.09 -4.18 7.78
C GLU A 34 -5.64 -3.22 8.85
N SER A 35 -6.93 -2.92 8.79
CA SER A 35 -7.59 -2.06 9.77
C SER A 35 -8.98 -2.58 10.10
N LYS A 36 -9.37 -2.47 11.38
CA LYS A 36 -10.73 -2.78 11.82
C LYS A 36 -11.62 -1.57 11.61
N VAL A 37 -12.71 -1.77 10.89
CA VAL A 37 -13.78 -0.79 10.67
C VAL A 37 -15.08 -1.35 11.21
N TYR A 38 -15.99 -0.51 11.67
CA TYR A 38 -17.26 -0.95 12.21
C TYR A 38 -18.36 -0.72 11.18
N GLU A 39 -19.06 -1.79 10.80
CA GLU A 39 -20.23 -1.72 9.94
C GLU A 39 -21.48 -1.76 10.80
N ARG A 40 -22.43 -0.86 10.53
CA ARG A 40 -23.71 -0.82 11.23
C ARG A 40 -24.72 -1.71 10.51
N LYS A 41 -25.23 -2.73 11.18
CA LYS A 41 -26.36 -3.56 10.72
C LYS A 41 -27.52 -3.39 11.69
N GLY A 42 -28.45 -2.50 11.35
CA GLY A 42 -29.56 -2.13 12.22
C GLY A 42 -29.08 -1.39 13.48
N ALA A 43 -29.31 -1.99 14.65
CA ALA A 43 -28.87 -1.47 15.94
C ALA A 43 -27.45 -1.94 16.34
N GLU A 44 -26.88 -2.90 15.62
CA GLU A 44 -25.61 -3.53 15.99
C GLU A 44 -24.43 -2.95 15.19
N LEU A 45 -23.28 -2.81 15.87
CA LEU A 45 -21.99 -2.44 15.26
C LEU A 45 -21.11 -3.68 15.21
N THR A 46 -20.90 -4.22 14.02
CA THR A 46 -20.05 -5.40 13.83
C THR A 46 -18.66 -4.94 13.40
N PRO A 47 -17.58 -5.40 14.06
CA PRO A 47 -16.23 -5.15 13.58
C PRO A 47 -15.99 -5.97 12.30
N VAL A 48 -15.53 -5.30 11.25
CA VAL A 48 -15.16 -5.88 9.96
C VAL A 48 -13.72 -5.52 9.67
N THR A 49 -12.93 -6.51 9.26
CA THR A 49 -11.56 -6.27 8.80
C THR A 49 -11.57 -5.66 7.41
N SER A 50 -10.73 -4.66 7.19
CA SER A 50 -10.53 -4.04 5.89
C SER A 50 -9.05 -3.92 5.55
N TYR A 51 -8.78 -3.94 4.25
CA TYR A 51 -7.45 -3.96 3.66
C TYR A 51 -7.31 -2.79 2.70
N GLN A 52 -6.19 -2.08 2.79
CA GLN A 52 -5.89 -0.93 1.92
C GLN A 52 -4.40 -0.95 1.58
N VAL A 53 -4.07 -0.76 0.31
CA VAL A 53 -2.68 -0.74 -0.14
C VAL A 53 -2.10 0.65 0.09
N ASP A 54 -0.97 0.73 0.78
CA ASP A 54 -0.27 1.98 1.04
C ASP A 54 0.72 2.28 -0.08
N TYR A 55 0.25 3.07 -1.04
CA TYR A 55 1.06 3.65 -2.11
C TYR A 55 1.06 5.18 -2.08
N GLY A 56 0.73 5.77 -0.93
CA GLY A 56 0.72 7.22 -0.68
C GLY A 56 -0.44 8.01 -1.29
N ASP A 57 -1.48 7.34 -1.80
CA ASP A 57 -2.71 7.99 -2.27
C ASP A 57 -3.77 7.99 -1.15
N PRO A 58 -4.24 9.17 -0.69
CA PRO A 58 -5.28 9.26 0.34
C PRO A 58 -6.62 8.67 -0.11
N SER A 59 -6.86 8.54 -1.41
CA SER A 59 -8.08 7.97 -1.99
C SER A 59 -7.91 6.52 -2.43
N ALA A 60 -6.89 5.82 -1.93
CA ALA A 60 -6.69 4.41 -2.23
C ALA A 60 -7.92 3.57 -1.87
N PRO A 61 -8.34 2.64 -2.74
CA PRO A 61 -9.54 1.83 -2.51
C PRO A 61 -9.36 0.92 -1.29
N ARG A 62 -10.47 0.71 -0.59
CA ARG A 62 -10.56 -0.17 0.58
C ARG A 62 -11.32 -1.44 0.21
N PHE A 63 -10.82 -2.57 0.69
CA PHE A 63 -11.37 -3.90 0.43
C PHE A 63 -11.71 -4.60 1.73
N PHE A 64 -12.75 -5.42 1.74
CA PHE A 64 -13.16 -6.19 2.92
C PHE A 64 -12.72 -7.67 2.85
N THR A 65 -12.17 -8.08 1.71
CA THR A 65 -11.56 -9.41 1.52
C THR A 65 -10.24 -9.26 0.78
N ILE A 66 -9.29 -10.14 1.08
CA ILE A 66 -8.02 -10.21 0.34
C ILE A 66 -8.28 -10.58 -1.14
N GLU A 67 -9.26 -11.45 -1.39
CA GLU A 67 -9.64 -11.86 -2.75
C GLU A 67 -10.09 -10.68 -3.62
N SER A 68 -10.91 -9.77 -3.09
CA SER A 68 -11.37 -8.59 -3.83
C SER A 68 -10.22 -7.62 -4.13
N LEU A 69 -9.28 -7.46 -3.18
CA LEU A 69 -8.06 -6.70 -3.38
C LEU A 69 -7.20 -7.31 -4.49
N ILE A 70 -6.95 -8.63 -4.44
CA ILE A 70 -6.17 -9.35 -5.46
C ILE A 70 -6.84 -9.21 -6.83
N HIS A 71 -8.15 -9.45 -6.92
CA HIS A 71 -8.89 -9.34 -8.17
C HIS A 71 -8.77 -7.92 -8.74
N TYR A 72 -9.04 -6.91 -7.92
CA TYR A 72 -8.96 -5.51 -8.34
C TYR A 72 -7.59 -5.18 -8.93
N TYR A 73 -6.50 -5.45 -8.19
CA TYR A 73 -5.16 -5.12 -8.67
C TYR A 73 -4.68 -6.02 -9.82
N THR A 74 -5.15 -7.26 -9.90
CA THR A 74 -4.85 -8.15 -11.04
C THR A 74 -5.51 -7.62 -12.31
N VAL A 75 -6.79 -7.23 -12.26
CA VAL A 75 -7.50 -6.71 -13.44
C VAL A 75 -7.02 -5.30 -13.79
N TYR A 76 -6.87 -4.42 -12.81
CA TYR A 76 -6.53 -3.02 -13.04
C TYR A 76 -5.12 -2.86 -13.64
N VAL A 77 -4.18 -3.77 -13.33
CA VAL A 77 -2.86 -3.85 -14.00
C VAL A 77 -2.97 -3.95 -15.52
N HIS A 78 -4.05 -4.55 -16.03
CA HIS A 78 -4.23 -4.76 -17.47
C HIS A 78 -5.01 -3.65 -18.18
N LEU A 79 -5.62 -2.73 -17.42
CA LEU A 79 -6.56 -1.74 -17.98
C LEU A 79 -5.90 -0.42 -18.44
N ARG A 80 -4.66 -0.13 -18.03
CA ARG A 80 -3.95 1.06 -18.52
C ARG A 80 -3.34 0.79 -19.89
N ARG A 81 -4.07 1.12 -20.96
CA ARG A 81 -3.49 1.20 -22.31
C ARG A 81 -2.89 2.58 -22.55
N THR A 82 -1.66 2.65 -23.06
CA THR A 82 -1.12 3.93 -23.58
C THR A 82 -1.89 4.36 -24.82
N LYS A 83 -1.68 5.61 -25.26
CA LYS A 83 -2.19 6.11 -26.55
C LYS A 83 -1.75 5.25 -27.76
N HIS A 84 -0.73 4.41 -27.60
CA HIS A 84 -0.22 3.49 -28.63
C HIS A 84 -0.72 2.04 -28.46
N GLY A 85 -1.66 1.79 -27.54
CA GLY A 85 -2.25 0.46 -27.32
C GLY A 85 -1.40 -0.47 -26.43
N GLU A 86 -0.25 -0.02 -25.95
CA GLU A 86 0.58 -0.80 -25.03
C GLU A 86 -0.07 -0.91 -23.66
N CYS A 87 -0.20 -2.12 -23.13
CA CYS A 87 -0.65 -2.35 -21.76
C CYS A 87 0.47 -1.93 -20.80
N VAL A 88 0.29 -0.79 -20.12
CA VAL A 88 1.22 -0.30 -19.11
C VAL A 88 0.72 -0.70 -17.74
N ALA A 89 1.50 -1.57 -17.10
CA ALA A 89 1.21 -2.09 -15.78
C ALA A 89 1.26 -1.04 -14.65
N ASP A 90 1.66 0.23 -14.92
CA ASP A 90 1.83 1.30 -13.90
C ASP A 90 0.48 1.77 -13.35
N ILE A 91 -0.10 0.97 -12.47
CA ILE A 91 -1.36 1.22 -11.76
C ILE A 91 -1.23 2.22 -10.62
N PHE A 92 -0.10 2.18 -9.91
CA PHE A 92 0.12 3.05 -8.77
C PHE A 92 0.54 4.45 -9.27
N PRO A 93 -0.09 5.53 -8.77
CA PRO A 93 0.32 6.87 -9.10
C PRO A 93 1.80 7.01 -8.79
N ARG A 94 2.58 7.47 -9.78
CA ARG A 94 3.96 7.90 -9.54
C ARG A 94 3.84 9.07 -8.58
N LEU A 95 3.99 8.81 -7.28
CA LEU A 95 4.11 9.86 -6.29
C LEU A 95 5.20 10.79 -6.83
N ARG A 96 4.80 12.00 -7.26
CA ARG A 96 5.80 13.03 -7.54
C ARG A 96 6.56 13.18 -6.24
N PRO A 97 7.90 13.21 -6.26
CA PRO A 97 8.65 13.41 -5.03
C PRO A 97 8.11 14.67 -4.37
N PHE A 98 7.50 14.50 -3.20
CA PHE A 98 7.12 15.61 -2.34
C PHE A 98 8.41 16.41 -2.14
N LYS A 99 8.45 17.65 -2.62
CA LYS A 99 9.55 18.57 -2.28
C LYS A 99 9.52 18.70 -0.76
N ARG A 100 10.36 17.92 -0.07
CA ARG A 100 10.67 18.16 1.34
C ARG A 100 11.37 19.50 1.38
N ASN A 101 10.63 20.55 1.73
CA ASN A 101 11.23 21.80 2.18
C ASN A 101 11.96 21.49 3.48
N TYR A 102 13.28 21.36 3.41
CA TYR A 102 14.12 21.44 4.60
C TYR A 102 13.96 22.85 5.16
N HIS A 103 13.21 23.01 6.24
CA HIS A 103 13.41 24.15 7.11
C HIS A 103 14.82 24.05 7.68
N LYS A 104 15.72 24.92 7.22
CA LYS A 104 16.95 25.24 7.93
C LYS A 104 16.53 25.74 9.31
N HIS A 105 16.65 24.90 10.33
CA HIS A 105 16.83 25.39 11.68
C HIS A 105 18.19 26.08 11.69
N SER A 106 18.17 27.41 11.52
CA SER A 106 19.28 28.25 11.92
C SER A 106 19.46 28.07 13.43
N ALA A 107 20.49 27.33 13.81
CA ALA A 107 20.95 27.27 15.18
C ALA A 107 21.33 28.69 15.61
N HIS A 108 20.63 29.21 16.62
CA HIS A 108 21.21 30.24 17.47
C HIS A 108 22.45 29.65 18.12
N VAL A 109 23.60 30.23 17.81
CA VAL A 109 24.82 30.11 18.61
C VAL A 109 25.06 31.51 19.17
N ASN A 110 25.16 31.52 20.50
CA ASN A 110 25.37 32.63 21.45
C ASN A 110 25.99 33.92 20.90
#